data_AF-W7WCJ3-F1
#
_entry.id   AF-W7WCJ3-F1
#
_cell.length_a   1.000
_cell.length_b   1.000
_cell.length_c   1.000
_cell.angle_alpha   90.00
_cell.angle_beta   90.00
_cell.angle_gamma   90.00
#
_symmetry.space_group_name_H-M   'P 1'
#
loop_
_entity.id
_entity.type
_entity.pdbx_description
1 polymer ?
#
loop_
_entity_poly.entity_id
_entity_poly.type
_entity_poly.pdbx_seq_one_letter_code
_entity_poly.pdbx_strand_id
1 'polypeptide(L)'
;MATPDRAAARSDRRLGGDNRHMLFKLSVVVLVMFGFGYGLVPIYKHICEALGINVLSLSERTVNGTGAVKPANTQVDLSRSITVEFDANARGPWDFKPAVRSLEVHPGELTTVMYEFRNVQNRAMAAQAIPSYAPKQAMSHFNKLECFCFNEYQLQPGESKQWPVVFYIDPKLPKDVRTITLSYTFFEVGGKTPAAPTGPVAALKGGGGALSGSQGDAGATLRQASRRKGSFMRTARAVAWSFFGVRKSSEYERDVNEINPLHVVIAGVAGVLLFIGALLVLVRWVIGSGVAA
;
A
#
# COMPACT_ATOMS: atom_id res chain seq x y z
N MET A 1 68.13 -41.14 3.10
CA MET A 1 67.57 -39.84 3.51
C MET A 1 67.04 -39.11 2.28
N ALA A 2 65.88 -38.46 2.37
CA ALA A 2 65.40 -37.51 1.37
C ALA A 2 65.50 -36.09 1.95
N THR A 3 65.94 -35.11 1.16
CA THR A 3 66.21 -33.75 1.65
C THR A 3 64.93 -32.94 1.93
N PRO A 4 64.93 -32.06 2.95
CA PRO A 4 63.74 -31.33 3.38
C PRO A 4 63.15 -30.41 2.30
N ASP A 5 63.97 -29.86 1.39
CA ASP A 5 63.51 -29.00 0.29
C ASP A 5 62.48 -29.69 -0.62
N ARG A 6 62.63 -31.01 -0.81
CA ARG A 6 61.70 -31.83 -1.61
C ARG A 6 60.39 -32.14 -0.88
N ALA A 7 60.23 -31.75 0.38
CA ALA A 7 58.96 -31.72 1.09
C ALA A 7 58.32 -30.33 0.97
N ALA A 8 59.05 -29.26 1.30
CA ALA A 8 58.59 -27.87 1.21
C ALA A 8 58.05 -27.53 -0.20
N ALA A 9 58.85 -27.77 -1.25
CA ALA A 9 58.46 -27.50 -2.64
C ALA A 9 57.31 -28.37 -3.17
N ARG A 10 56.89 -29.42 -2.43
CA ARG A 10 55.66 -30.18 -2.70
C ARG A 10 54.45 -29.69 -1.90
N SER A 11 54.67 -29.07 -0.73
CA SER A 11 53.64 -28.39 0.04
C SER A 11 53.16 -27.13 -0.70
N ASP A 12 54.09 -26.27 -1.13
CA ASP A 12 53.76 -25.02 -1.86
C ASP A 12 53.01 -25.28 -3.17
N ARG A 13 53.39 -26.34 -3.90
CA ARG A 13 52.69 -26.75 -5.14
C ARG A 13 51.28 -27.29 -4.89
N ARG A 14 51.01 -27.90 -3.72
CA ARG A 14 49.65 -28.29 -3.32
C ARG A 14 48.85 -27.06 -2.93
N LEU A 15 49.36 -26.25 -2.00
CA LEU A 15 48.74 -24.98 -1.56
C LEU A 15 48.39 -24.06 -2.74
N GLY A 16 49.28 -23.92 -3.72
CA GLY A 16 49.01 -23.14 -4.95
C GLY A 16 47.90 -23.73 -5.83
N GLY A 17 47.79 -25.06 -5.92
CA GLY A 17 46.71 -25.74 -6.62
C GLY A 17 45.37 -25.61 -5.90
N ASP A 18 45.36 -25.85 -4.59
CA ASP A 18 44.17 -25.80 -3.73
C ASP A 18 43.63 -24.37 -3.65
N ASN A 19 44.50 -23.36 -3.51
CA ASN A 19 44.11 -21.94 -3.56
C ASN A 19 43.53 -21.55 -4.93
N ARG A 20 44.09 -22.06 -6.04
CA ARG A 20 43.56 -21.80 -7.40
C ARG A 20 42.19 -22.46 -7.61
N HIS A 21 41.98 -23.65 -7.05
CA HIS A 21 40.69 -24.35 -7.08
C HIS A 21 39.63 -23.65 -6.20
N MET A 22 40.02 -23.17 -5.02
CA MET A 22 39.17 -22.37 -4.14
C MET A 22 38.79 -21.03 -4.77
N LEU A 23 39.76 -20.31 -5.37
CA LEU A 23 39.51 -19.07 -6.10
C LEU A 23 38.54 -19.29 -7.27
N PHE A 24 38.71 -20.34 -8.07
CA PHE A 24 37.78 -20.69 -9.14
C PHE A 24 36.35 -20.93 -8.62
N LYS A 25 36.20 -21.71 -7.53
CA LYS A 25 34.89 -21.96 -6.89
C LYS A 25 34.23 -20.66 -6.43
N LEU A 26 34.99 -19.75 -5.80
CA LEU A 26 34.47 -18.45 -5.37
C LEU A 26 34.08 -17.55 -6.55
N SER A 27 34.88 -17.50 -7.62
CA SER A 27 34.55 -16.76 -8.85
C SER A 27 33.26 -17.26 -9.51
N VAL A 28 33.04 -18.58 -9.57
CA VAL A 28 31.80 -19.17 -10.11
C VAL A 28 30.59 -18.75 -9.26
N VAL A 29 30.68 -18.81 -7.93
CA VAL A 29 29.58 -18.37 -7.04
C VAL A 29 29.24 -16.89 -7.25
N VAL A 30 30.26 -16.02 -7.34
CA VAL A 30 30.05 -14.57 -7.60
C VAL A 30 29.36 -14.36 -8.95
N LEU A 31 29.81 -15.01 -10.02
CA LEU A 31 29.19 -14.88 -11.35
C LEU A 31 27.73 -15.35 -11.36
N VAL A 32 27.40 -16.45 -10.66
CA VAL A 32 26.01 -16.93 -10.53
C VAL A 32 25.14 -15.94 -9.75
N MET A 33 25.64 -15.37 -8.65
CA MET A 33 24.89 -14.38 -7.86
C MET A 33 24.62 -13.08 -8.65
N PHE A 34 25.62 -12.57 -9.39
CA PHE A 34 25.43 -11.41 -10.27
C PHE A 34 24.49 -11.72 -11.44
N GLY A 35 24.62 -12.88 -12.08
CA GLY A 35 23.72 -13.31 -13.15
C GLY A 35 22.26 -13.43 -12.70
N PHE A 36 22.02 -13.98 -11.50
CA PHE A 36 20.69 -14.05 -10.91
C PHE A 36 20.14 -12.65 -10.55
N GLY A 37 20.96 -11.80 -9.94
CA GLY A 37 20.58 -10.41 -9.63
C GLY A 37 20.19 -9.60 -10.87
N TYR A 38 20.91 -9.76 -11.97
CA TYR A 38 20.58 -9.14 -13.25
C TYR A 38 19.32 -9.76 -13.88
N GLY A 39 19.19 -11.09 -13.84
CA GLY A 39 18.06 -11.85 -14.39
C GLY A 39 16.72 -11.63 -13.68
N LEU A 40 16.72 -11.22 -12.41
CA LEU A 40 15.49 -10.91 -11.68
C LEU A 40 14.65 -9.80 -12.34
N VAL A 41 15.28 -8.80 -12.96
CA VAL A 41 14.57 -7.67 -13.58
C VAL A 41 13.71 -8.07 -14.80
N PRO A 42 14.22 -8.79 -15.82
CA PRO A 42 13.38 -9.28 -16.92
C PRO A 42 12.38 -10.36 -16.46
N ILE A 43 12.75 -11.25 -15.54
CA ILE A 43 11.84 -12.29 -15.02
C ILE A 43 10.64 -11.63 -14.32
N TYR A 44 10.87 -10.65 -13.46
CA TYR A 44 9.80 -9.89 -12.80
C TYR A 44 8.88 -9.20 -13.82
N LYS A 45 9.45 -8.56 -14.85
CA LYS A 45 8.68 -7.90 -15.92
C LYS A 45 7.75 -8.88 -16.66
N HIS A 46 8.24 -10.04 -17.08
CA HIS A 46 7.42 -11.04 -17.77
C HIS A 46 6.36 -11.66 -16.86
N ILE A 47 6.63 -11.83 -15.56
CA ILE A 47 5.61 -12.26 -14.59
C ILE A 47 4.52 -11.19 -14.42
N CYS A 48 4.89 -9.91 -14.26
CA CYS A 48 3.92 -8.81 -14.15
C CYS A 48 3.13 -8.56 -15.45
N GLU A 49 3.71 -8.88 -16.61
CA GLU A 49 3.05 -8.85 -17.92
C GLU A 49 2.05 -10.02 -18.06
N ALA A 50 2.48 -11.26 -17.82
CA ALA A 50 1.62 -12.45 -17.87
C ALA A 50 0.48 -12.45 -16.85
N LEU A 51 0.66 -11.78 -15.70
CA LEU A 51 -0.37 -11.60 -14.67
C LEU A 51 -1.20 -10.30 -14.86
N GLY A 52 -0.92 -9.48 -15.87
CA GLY A 52 -1.64 -8.23 -16.15
C GLY A 52 -1.45 -7.10 -15.13
N ILE A 53 -0.48 -7.23 -14.21
CA ILE A 53 -0.22 -6.28 -13.11
C ILE A 53 0.54 -5.03 -13.61
N ASN A 54 1.24 -5.14 -14.75
CA ASN A 54 2.18 -4.11 -15.24
C ASN A 54 1.54 -2.81 -15.81
N VAL A 55 0.25 -2.52 -15.54
CA VAL A 55 -0.43 -1.32 -16.05
C VAL A 55 0.17 -0.01 -15.54
N LEU A 56 0.79 -0.01 -14.35
CA LEU A 56 1.40 1.18 -13.74
C LEU A 56 2.59 1.71 -14.55
N SER A 57 3.47 0.83 -15.04
CA SER A 57 4.65 1.26 -15.80
C SER A 57 4.31 1.78 -17.20
N LEU A 58 3.16 1.39 -17.77
CA LEU A 58 2.67 1.95 -19.05
C LEU A 58 2.25 3.42 -18.90
N SER A 59 1.57 3.77 -17.80
CA SER A 59 1.28 5.18 -17.48
C SER A 59 2.57 5.99 -17.29
N GLU A 60 3.53 5.46 -16.53
CA GLU A 60 4.80 6.15 -16.24
C GLU A 60 5.71 6.31 -17.48
N ARG A 61 5.65 5.35 -18.42
CA ARG A 61 6.31 5.46 -19.74
C ARG A 61 5.61 6.43 -20.69
N THR A 62 4.32 6.68 -20.49
CA THR A 62 3.53 7.68 -21.22
C THR A 62 3.85 9.09 -20.72
N VAL A 63 4.05 9.27 -19.42
CA VAL A 63 4.51 10.53 -18.81
C VAL A 63 5.93 10.91 -19.28
N ASN A 64 6.85 9.94 -19.33
CA ASN A 64 8.26 10.19 -19.67
C ASN A 64 8.58 10.23 -21.19
N GLY A 65 7.60 10.55 -22.05
CA GLY A 65 7.78 11.10 -23.41
C GLY A 65 8.50 10.25 -24.48
N THR A 66 9.05 9.09 -24.13
CA THR A 66 10.05 8.34 -24.92
C THR A 66 9.49 7.05 -25.56
N GLY A 67 8.16 6.96 -25.68
CA GLY A 67 7.45 5.83 -26.30
C GLY A 67 6.33 6.30 -27.23
N ALA A 68 6.68 7.02 -28.30
CA ALA A 68 5.71 7.69 -29.15
C ALA A 68 4.92 6.75 -30.07
N VAL A 69 3.77 6.27 -29.60
CA VAL A 69 2.54 6.29 -30.41
C VAL A 69 1.72 7.46 -29.89
N LYS A 70 1.79 8.61 -30.57
CA LYS A 70 0.79 9.68 -30.39
C LYS A 70 -0.44 9.27 -31.20
N PRO A 71 -1.62 9.05 -30.58
CA PRO A 71 -2.87 9.22 -31.31
C PRO A 71 -2.94 10.67 -31.81
N ALA A 72 -3.63 10.91 -32.92
CA ALA A 72 -4.04 12.27 -33.26
C ALA A 72 -4.88 12.87 -32.11
N ASN A 73 -4.94 14.20 -32.01
CA ASN A 73 -5.76 14.83 -30.97
C ASN A 73 -7.25 14.71 -31.34
N THR A 74 -7.82 13.57 -30.96
CA THR A 74 -9.18 13.11 -31.28
C THR A 74 -9.71 12.25 -30.11
N GLN A 75 -9.20 12.50 -28.90
CA GLN A 75 -9.32 11.57 -27.77
C GLN A 75 -10.65 11.67 -27.01
N VAL A 76 -11.52 12.63 -27.39
CA VAL A 76 -12.84 12.82 -26.78
C VAL A 76 -13.88 11.93 -27.49
N ASP A 77 -14.45 10.97 -26.78
CA ASP A 77 -15.51 10.07 -27.28
C ASP A 77 -16.88 10.74 -27.22
N LEU A 78 -17.23 11.47 -28.28
CA LEU A 78 -18.54 12.10 -28.42
C LEU A 78 -19.70 11.09 -28.62
N SER A 79 -19.46 9.77 -28.69
CA SER A 79 -20.51 8.76 -28.90
C SER A 79 -21.36 8.46 -27.66
N ARG A 80 -20.90 8.90 -26.47
CA ARG A 80 -21.65 8.85 -25.21
C ARG A 80 -21.35 10.08 -24.38
N SER A 81 -22.34 10.52 -23.60
CA SER A 81 -22.12 11.40 -22.46
C SER A 81 -22.04 10.60 -21.15
N ILE A 82 -21.49 11.23 -20.12
CA ILE A 82 -21.47 10.75 -18.74
C ILE A 82 -21.90 11.92 -17.85
N THR A 83 -22.87 11.69 -16.97
CA THR A 83 -23.25 12.64 -15.93
C THR A 83 -22.29 12.49 -14.75
N VAL A 84 -21.48 13.52 -14.47
CA VAL A 84 -20.70 13.59 -13.23
C VAL A 84 -21.51 14.39 -12.21
N GLU A 85 -21.83 13.75 -11.09
CA GLU A 85 -22.48 14.38 -9.94
C GLU A 85 -21.40 14.78 -8.92
N PHE A 86 -21.49 15.99 -8.38
CA PHE A 86 -20.53 16.52 -7.41
C PHE A 86 -21.19 16.59 -6.03
N ASP A 87 -20.81 15.65 -5.16
CA ASP A 87 -21.24 15.62 -3.76
C ASP A 87 -20.18 16.26 -2.84
N ALA A 88 -20.66 16.89 -1.77
CA ALA A 88 -19.88 17.67 -0.84
C ALA A 88 -20.27 17.33 0.60
N ASN A 89 -19.61 16.31 1.15
CA ASN A 89 -19.92 15.76 2.45
C ASN A 89 -19.14 16.49 3.56
N ALA A 90 -19.68 17.63 3.99
CA ALA A 90 -19.14 18.43 5.09
C ALA A 90 -19.38 17.75 6.47
N ARG A 91 -18.60 16.72 6.80
CA ARG A 91 -18.59 16.10 8.14
C ARG A 91 -17.81 16.92 9.18
N GLY A 92 -18.17 18.19 9.31
CA GLY A 92 -17.60 19.10 10.30
C GLY A 92 -18.14 20.53 10.17
N PRO A 93 -17.70 21.45 11.03
CA PRO A 93 -18.30 22.78 11.15
C PRO A 93 -17.68 23.79 10.16
N TRP A 94 -17.85 23.52 8.86
CA TRP A 94 -17.38 24.33 7.73
C TRP A 94 -18.43 24.32 6.60
N ASP A 95 -18.46 25.36 5.76
CA ASP A 95 -19.25 25.36 4.53
C ASP A 95 -18.37 24.85 3.38
N PHE A 96 -18.85 23.84 2.66
CA PHE A 96 -18.16 23.24 1.52
C PHE A 96 -19.18 22.82 0.45
N LYS A 97 -18.99 23.30 -0.77
CA LYS A 97 -19.92 23.09 -1.89
C LYS A 97 -19.20 23.14 -3.24
N PRO A 98 -19.66 22.38 -4.26
CA PRO A 98 -19.21 22.57 -5.63
C PRO A 98 -19.92 23.79 -6.24
N ALA A 99 -19.30 24.40 -7.26
CA ALA A 99 -19.96 25.45 -8.04
C ALA A 99 -21.16 24.94 -8.86
N VAL A 100 -21.14 23.65 -9.24
CA VAL A 100 -22.24 22.96 -9.94
C VAL A 100 -22.48 21.58 -9.30
N ARG A 101 -23.74 21.16 -9.14
CA ARG A 101 -24.07 19.85 -8.54
C ARG A 101 -23.97 18.68 -9.51
N SER A 102 -24.07 18.95 -10.81
CA SER A 102 -23.92 17.96 -11.87
C SER A 102 -23.40 18.64 -13.13
N LEU A 103 -22.63 17.90 -13.92
CA LEU A 103 -22.16 18.32 -15.24
C LEU A 103 -22.17 17.11 -16.17
N GLU A 104 -22.57 17.31 -17.43
CA GLU A 104 -22.51 16.29 -18.47
C GLU A 104 -21.22 16.48 -19.27
N VAL A 105 -20.44 15.41 -19.41
CA VAL A 105 -19.10 15.43 -20.04
C VAL A 105 -18.90 14.20 -20.93
N HIS A 106 -17.95 14.27 -21.85
CA HIS A 106 -17.55 13.15 -22.69
C HIS A 106 -16.30 12.43 -22.16
N PRO A 107 -16.15 11.10 -22.34
CA PRO A 107 -14.89 10.42 -22.07
C PRO A 107 -13.75 11.05 -22.88
N GLY A 108 -12.59 11.27 -22.26
CA GLY A 108 -11.44 11.96 -22.83
C GLY A 108 -11.52 13.49 -22.80
N GLU A 109 -12.66 14.07 -22.42
CA GLU A 109 -12.79 15.52 -22.22
C GLU A 109 -12.03 15.98 -20.96
N LEU A 110 -11.33 17.12 -21.06
CA LEU A 110 -10.68 17.77 -19.93
C LEU A 110 -11.65 18.76 -19.30
N THR A 111 -12.13 18.45 -18.11
CA THR A 111 -13.15 19.22 -17.40
C THR A 111 -12.60 19.80 -16.10
N THR A 112 -12.92 21.06 -15.82
CA THR A 112 -12.54 21.75 -14.58
C THR A 112 -13.78 22.19 -13.83
N VAL A 113 -13.92 21.77 -12.57
CA VAL A 113 -15.00 22.22 -11.67
C VAL A 113 -14.40 22.93 -10.46
N MET A 114 -14.90 24.12 -10.17
CA MET A 114 -14.51 24.88 -8.98
C MET A 114 -15.27 24.37 -7.76
N TYR A 115 -14.56 24.24 -6.64
CA TYR A 115 -15.16 24.02 -5.32
C TYR A 115 -14.89 25.22 -4.42
N GLU A 116 -15.84 25.55 -3.56
CA GLU A 116 -15.72 26.60 -2.54
C GLU A 116 -15.67 25.95 -1.16
N PHE A 117 -14.67 26.32 -0.37
CA PHE A 117 -14.52 25.93 1.04
C PHE A 117 -14.40 27.18 1.91
N ARG A 118 -15.16 27.23 3.02
CA ARG A 118 -15.13 28.33 3.98
C ARG A 118 -15.02 27.83 5.41
N ASN A 119 -14.01 28.32 6.12
CA ASN A 119 -13.88 28.14 7.56
C ASN A 119 -14.90 29.05 8.27
N VAL A 120 -15.93 28.47 8.91
CA VAL A 120 -16.90 29.21 9.74
C VAL A 120 -16.58 29.14 11.24
N GLN A 121 -15.40 28.67 11.62
CA GLN A 121 -14.91 28.64 12.99
C GLN A 121 -14.18 29.92 13.38
N ASN A 122 -14.24 30.26 14.66
CA ASN A 122 -13.47 31.36 15.26
C ASN A 122 -11.99 31.00 15.53
N ARG A 123 -11.46 29.94 14.91
CA ARG A 123 -10.06 29.50 15.01
C ARG A 123 -9.49 29.18 13.63
N ALA A 124 -8.18 29.28 13.49
CA ALA A 124 -7.49 28.68 12.35
C ALA A 124 -7.69 27.15 12.39
N MET A 125 -7.99 26.55 11.25
CA MET A 125 -8.14 25.09 11.10
C MET A 125 -7.30 24.58 9.94
N ALA A 126 -6.80 23.34 10.06
CA ALA A 126 -6.20 22.59 8.97
C ALA A 126 -7.22 21.55 8.47
N ALA A 127 -7.37 21.43 7.15
CA ALA A 127 -8.32 20.51 6.54
C ALA A 127 -7.69 19.70 5.41
N GLN A 128 -8.15 18.46 5.27
CA GLN A 128 -7.83 17.60 4.14
C GLN A 128 -9.11 17.01 3.54
N ALA A 129 -9.17 16.97 2.20
CA ALA A 129 -10.26 16.37 1.45
C ALA A 129 -9.90 14.94 1.04
N ILE A 130 -10.82 13.97 1.22
CA ILE A 130 -10.66 12.61 0.70
C ILE A 130 -11.72 12.38 -0.40
N PRO A 131 -11.30 12.05 -1.64
CA PRO A 131 -12.22 11.69 -2.73
C PRO A 131 -12.83 10.30 -2.51
N SER A 132 -14.06 10.14 -2.97
CA SER A 132 -14.69 8.84 -3.19
C SER A 132 -15.52 8.87 -4.47
N TYR A 133 -15.61 7.72 -5.14
CA TYR A 133 -16.24 7.58 -6.46
C TYR A 133 -17.29 6.47 -6.42
N ALA A 134 -18.49 6.75 -6.95
CA ALA A 134 -19.52 5.76 -7.19
C ALA A 134 -19.94 5.78 -8.68
N PRO A 135 -20.20 4.62 -9.33
CA PRO A 135 -19.97 3.27 -8.83
C PRO A 135 -18.46 2.92 -8.80
N LYS A 136 -18.08 1.84 -8.10
CA LYS A 136 -16.66 1.49 -7.88
C LYS A 136 -15.86 1.32 -9.18
N GLN A 137 -16.50 0.88 -10.25
CA GLN A 137 -15.93 0.73 -11.60
C GLN A 137 -15.35 2.06 -12.14
N ALA A 138 -15.89 3.21 -11.75
CA ALA A 138 -15.39 4.51 -12.20
C ALA A 138 -14.00 4.85 -11.63
N MET A 139 -13.63 4.29 -10.47
CA MET A 139 -12.42 4.66 -9.73
C MET A 139 -11.11 4.41 -10.51
N SER A 140 -11.07 3.42 -11.41
CA SER A 140 -9.91 3.13 -12.26
C SER A 140 -9.87 3.91 -13.58
N HIS A 141 -10.91 4.71 -13.87
CA HIS A 141 -11.06 5.45 -15.12
C HIS A 141 -11.25 6.96 -14.93
N PHE A 142 -11.56 7.41 -13.70
CA PHE A 142 -11.65 8.83 -13.35
C PHE A 142 -10.24 9.38 -13.02
N ASN A 143 -9.64 10.07 -13.97
CA ASN A 143 -8.27 10.57 -13.86
C ASN A 143 -8.28 12.03 -13.42
N LYS A 144 -7.96 12.29 -12.14
CA LYS A 144 -7.81 13.64 -11.61
C LYS A 144 -6.37 14.14 -11.82
N LEU A 145 -6.23 15.24 -12.56
CA LEU A 145 -4.93 15.82 -12.94
C LEU A 145 -4.37 16.75 -11.86
N GLU A 146 -5.17 17.72 -11.39
CA GLU A 146 -4.73 18.69 -10.37
C GLU A 146 -5.32 18.32 -9.01
N CYS A 147 -4.53 17.61 -8.20
CA CYS A 147 -5.04 17.01 -6.96
C CYS A 147 -4.79 17.84 -5.69
N PHE A 148 -5.74 18.73 -5.44
CA PHE A 148 -6.00 19.42 -4.17
C PHE A 148 -5.86 18.57 -2.89
N CYS A 149 -6.18 17.28 -2.97
CA CYS A 149 -6.61 16.46 -1.83
C CYS A 149 -5.47 15.90 -0.97
N PHE A 150 -4.23 16.02 -1.44
CA PHE A 150 -3.06 15.45 -0.76
C PHE A 150 -2.25 16.46 0.05
N ASN A 151 -2.58 17.76 -0.05
CA ASN A 151 -1.98 18.81 0.77
C ASN A 151 -2.91 19.16 1.94
N GLU A 152 -2.33 19.37 3.12
CA GLU A 152 -3.01 20.09 4.20
C GLU A 152 -3.08 21.57 3.84
N TYR A 153 -4.27 22.18 3.96
CA TYR A 153 -4.43 23.63 3.86
C TYR A 153 -4.95 24.18 5.18
N GLN A 154 -4.27 25.22 5.66
CA GLN A 154 -4.73 26.00 6.80
C GLN A 154 -5.60 27.16 6.32
N LEU A 155 -6.76 27.33 6.96
CA LEU A 155 -7.67 28.45 6.74
C LEU A 155 -7.89 29.25 8.03
N GLN A 156 -7.77 30.57 7.92
CA GLN A 156 -8.00 31.51 9.01
C GLN A 156 -9.51 31.64 9.34
N PRO A 157 -9.88 32.17 10.52
CA PRO A 157 -11.29 32.38 10.87
C PRO A 157 -12.06 33.17 9.81
N GLY A 158 -13.20 32.65 9.35
CA GLY A 158 -14.03 33.27 8.30
C GLY A 158 -13.48 33.16 6.88
N GLU A 159 -12.25 32.70 6.69
CA GLU A 159 -11.58 32.66 5.39
C GLU A 159 -12.29 31.70 4.43
N SER A 160 -12.50 32.18 3.21
CA SER A 160 -13.13 31.44 2.11
C SER A 160 -12.13 31.31 0.97
N LYS A 161 -11.98 30.12 0.40
CA LYS A 161 -11.12 29.88 -0.76
C LYS A 161 -11.86 29.05 -1.80
N GLN A 162 -11.64 29.38 -3.07
CA GLN A 162 -12.10 28.61 -4.23
C GLN A 162 -10.89 28.06 -4.96
N TRP A 163 -10.91 26.80 -5.38
CA TRP A 163 -9.86 26.23 -6.22
C TRP A 163 -10.37 25.10 -7.14
N PRO A 164 -9.63 24.78 -8.21
CA PRO A 164 -10.10 23.88 -9.26
C PRO A 164 -9.93 22.40 -8.92
N VAL A 165 -10.81 21.59 -9.50
CA VAL A 165 -10.67 20.14 -9.67
C VAL A 165 -10.66 19.87 -11.17
N VAL A 166 -9.47 19.65 -11.73
CA VAL A 166 -9.26 19.28 -13.14
C VAL A 166 -9.23 17.76 -13.29
N PHE A 167 -10.04 17.21 -14.18
CA PHE A 167 -10.15 15.76 -14.42
C PHE A 167 -10.48 15.42 -15.87
N TYR A 168 -10.32 14.14 -16.22
CA TYR A 168 -10.91 13.51 -17.40
C TYR A 168 -11.32 12.06 -17.10
N ILE A 169 -12.17 11.48 -17.95
CA ILE A 169 -12.63 10.09 -17.83
C ILE A 169 -12.01 9.25 -18.95
N ASP A 170 -11.39 8.11 -18.66
CA ASP A 170 -10.84 7.21 -19.69
C ASP A 170 -11.98 6.61 -20.56
N PRO A 171 -11.94 6.71 -21.90
CA PRO A 171 -12.90 6.05 -22.81
C PRO A 171 -13.04 4.53 -22.64
N LYS A 172 -12.12 3.87 -21.91
CA LYS A 172 -12.23 2.46 -21.51
C LYS A 172 -13.27 2.19 -20.40
N LEU A 173 -13.92 3.22 -19.84
CA LEU A 173 -14.98 3.06 -18.84
C LEU A 173 -16.09 2.11 -19.36
N PRO A 174 -16.53 1.10 -18.57
CA PRO A 174 -17.61 0.20 -18.97
C PRO A 174 -18.89 0.94 -19.38
N LYS A 175 -19.50 0.52 -20.50
CA LYS A 175 -20.59 1.28 -21.16
C LYS A 175 -21.87 1.40 -20.35
N ASP A 176 -22.05 0.55 -19.34
CA ASP A 176 -23.09 0.57 -18.31
C ASP A 176 -22.97 1.77 -17.34
N VAL A 177 -21.77 2.29 -17.09
CA VAL A 177 -21.54 3.42 -16.18
C VAL A 177 -21.87 4.75 -16.87
N ARG A 178 -23.11 5.23 -16.70
CA ARG A 178 -23.59 6.51 -17.26
C ARG A 178 -23.50 7.69 -16.28
N THR A 179 -23.54 7.40 -14.97
CA THR A 179 -23.45 8.40 -13.91
C THR A 179 -22.24 8.08 -13.03
N ILE A 180 -21.47 9.11 -12.67
CA ILE A 180 -20.35 9.00 -11.73
C ILE A 180 -20.54 10.06 -10.64
N THR A 181 -20.78 9.63 -9.41
CA THR A 181 -20.82 10.53 -8.25
C THR A 181 -19.41 10.69 -7.69
N LEU A 182 -18.85 11.89 -7.79
CA LEU A 182 -17.62 12.32 -7.13
C LEU A 182 -18.00 12.98 -5.80
N SER A 183 -17.84 12.25 -4.69
CA SER A 183 -18.09 12.74 -3.34
C SER A 183 -16.78 13.09 -2.64
N TYR A 184 -16.64 14.35 -2.24
CA TYR A 184 -15.57 14.78 -1.33
C TYR A 184 -16.05 14.81 0.11
N THR A 185 -15.41 14.02 0.97
CA THR A 185 -15.54 14.17 2.43
C THR A 185 -14.33 14.91 2.97
N PHE A 186 -14.55 15.98 3.73
CA PHE A 186 -13.49 16.72 4.41
C PHE A 186 -13.29 16.19 5.83
N PHE A 187 -12.06 16.29 6.32
CA PHE A 187 -11.66 15.96 7.67
C PHE A 187 -10.76 17.08 8.21
N GLU A 188 -10.93 17.42 9.50
CA GLU A 188 -9.96 18.28 10.20
C GLU A 188 -8.70 17.46 10.48
N VAL A 189 -7.55 18.01 10.08
CA VAL A 189 -6.21 17.44 10.32
C VAL A 189 -5.37 18.45 11.07
N GLY A 190 -4.19 18.08 11.56
CA GLY A 190 -3.30 19.01 12.30
C GLY A 190 -3.82 19.51 13.66
N GLY A 191 -5.01 19.08 14.09
CA GLY A 191 -5.62 19.45 15.36
C GLY A 191 -4.82 18.96 16.57
N LYS A 192 -3.96 19.83 17.13
CA LYS A 192 -3.57 19.73 18.56
C LYS A 192 -4.86 19.68 19.37
N THR A 193 -5.00 18.69 20.25
CA THR A 193 -6.20 18.48 21.08
C THR A 193 -6.70 19.81 21.64
N PRO A 194 -7.95 20.22 21.38
CA PRO A 194 -8.48 21.47 21.90
C PRO A 194 -8.26 21.54 23.40
N ALA A 195 -7.65 22.62 23.88
CA ALA A 195 -7.53 22.87 25.31
C ALA A 195 -8.94 22.82 25.92
N ALA A 196 -9.12 22.01 26.97
CA ALA A 196 -10.42 21.82 27.60
C ALA A 196 -11.00 23.20 27.96
N PRO A 197 -12.27 23.48 27.66
CA PRO A 197 -12.81 24.83 27.73
C PRO A 197 -12.70 25.38 29.15
N THR A 198 -11.82 26.38 29.35
CA THR A 198 -11.54 27.01 30.64
C THR A 198 -12.63 28.01 31.03
N GLY A 199 -13.89 27.57 30.97
CA GLY A 199 -14.95 28.21 31.74
C GLY A 199 -14.77 27.89 33.23
N PRO A 200 -15.12 28.81 34.14
CA PRO A 200 -15.09 28.51 35.57
C PRO A 200 -16.08 27.39 35.88
N VAL A 201 -15.57 26.24 36.34
CA VAL A 201 -16.40 25.09 36.72
C VAL A 201 -17.14 25.44 38.02
N ALA A 202 -18.34 25.98 37.89
CA ALA A 202 -19.20 26.31 39.01
C ALA A 202 -19.53 25.03 39.79
N ALA A 203 -18.99 24.92 41.00
CA ALA A 203 -19.14 23.74 41.85
C ALA A 203 -20.59 23.60 42.34
N LEU A 204 -21.40 22.80 41.63
CA LEU A 204 -22.75 22.43 42.03
C LEU A 204 -22.71 21.56 43.29
N LYS A 205 -22.92 22.20 44.45
CA LYS A 205 -23.10 21.54 45.74
C LYS A 205 -24.50 20.92 45.86
N GLY A 206 -24.55 19.68 46.36
CA GLY A 206 -25.72 19.13 47.04
C GLY A 206 -26.53 18.10 46.25
N GLY A 207 -26.97 17.04 46.94
CA GLY A 207 -27.78 15.97 46.34
C GLY A 207 -27.35 14.57 46.79
N GLY A 208 -27.43 14.28 48.10
CA GLY A 208 -27.15 12.93 48.62
C GLY A 208 -28.38 12.01 48.48
N GLY A 209 -28.22 10.85 47.86
CA GLY A 209 -29.22 9.79 47.77
C GLY A 209 -28.56 8.47 47.41
N ALA A 210 -28.81 7.41 48.20
CA ALA A 210 -28.22 6.09 48.01
C ALA A 210 -29.23 5.13 47.36
N LEU A 211 -28.75 4.06 46.70
CA LEU A 211 -29.27 2.69 46.83
C LEU A 211 -28.48 1.63 46.01
N SER A 212 -27.92 0.67 46.76
CA SER A 212 -27.74 -0.78 46.50
C SER A 212 -27.60 -1.39 45.08
N GLY A 213 -26.61 -2.28 44.94
CA GLY A 213 -26.57 -3.39 43.95
C GLY A 213 -25.86 -3.08 42.63
N SER A 214 -25.17 -4.01 41.96
CA SER A 214 -24.76 -5.39 42.34
C SER A 214 -23.38 -5.67 41.72
N GLN A 215 -22.56 -6.53 42.34
CA GLN A 215 -21.16 -6.74 41.94
C GLN A 215 -20.91 -8.21 41.52
N GLY A 216 -20.91 -8.48 40.22
CA GLY A 216 -20.77 -9.81 39.65
C GLY A 216 -20.38 -9.85 38.16
N ASP A 217 -20.33 -11.06 37.61
CA ASP A 217 -20.35 -11.42 36.18
C ASP A 217 -19.18 -11.02 35.25
N ALA A 218 -18.22 -10.20 35.68
CA ALA A 218 -17.03 -9.89 34.88
C ALA A 218 -16.13 -11.11 34.53
N GLY A 219 -16.21 -12.21 35.30
CA GLY A 219 -15.31 -13.36 35.18
C GLY A 219 -15.70 -14.44 34.15
N ALA A 220 -16.96 -14.49 33.71
CA ALA A 220 -17.46 -15.57 32.85
C ALA A 220 -17.03 -15.42 31.38
N THR A 221 -17.10 -14.20 30.87
CA THR A 221 -16.94 -13.87 29.43
C THR A 221 -15.55 -14.20 28.89
N LEU A 222 -14.50 -14.02 29.71
CA LEU A 222 -13.11 -14.27 29.33
C LEU A 222 -12.82 -15.74 28.99
N ARG A 223 -13.52 -16.70 29.63
CA ARG A 223 -13.31 -18.13 29.36
C ARG A 223 -13.94 -18.61 28.05
N GLN A 224 -14.95 -17.92 27.51
CA GLN A 224 -15.56 -18.29 26.24
C GLN A 224 -14.76 -17.82 25.02
N ALA A 225 -14.02 -16.70 25.12
CA ALA A 225 -13.12 -16.22 24.07
C ALA A 225 -12.00 -17.23 23.71
N SER A 226 -11.60 -18.08 24.66
CA SER A 226 -10.52 -19.07 24.50
C SER A 226 -10.84 -20.23 23.54
N ARG A 227 -12.11 -20.45 23.14
CA ARG A 227 -12.56 -21.75 22.59
C ARG A 227 -13.06 -21.75 21.14
N ARG A 228 -12.41 -21.01 20.22
CA ARG A 228 -12.55 -21.23 18.77
C ARG A 228 -11.28 -21.84 18.18
N LYS A 229 -11.32 -23.14 17.86
CA LYS A 229 -10.22 -23.85 17.16
C LYS A 229 -10.07 -23.32 15.72
N GLY A 230 -9.12 -22.41 15.50
CA GLY A 230 -8.60 -22.14 14.17
C GLY A 230 -8.02 -23.43 13.57
N SER A 231 -8.45 -23.81 12.38
CA SER A 231 -7.95 -25.05 11.74
C SER A 231 -6.54 -24.82 11.20
N PHE A 232 -5.56 -25.53 11.79
CA PHE A 232 -4.14 -25.56 11.37
C PHE A 232 -3.97 -25.73 9.85
N MET A 233 -4.85 -26.51 9.21
CA MET A 233 -4.87 -26.73 7.76
C MET A 233 -5.07 -25.45 6.94
N ARG A 234 -5.79 -24.45 7.49
CA ARG A 234 -5.95 -23.13 6.85
C ARG A 234 -4.68 -22.30 6.96
N THR A 235 -4.04 -22.28 8.13
CA THR A 235 -2.76 -21.57 8.33
C THR A 235 -1.66 -22.14 7.43
N ALA A 236 -1.54 -23.46 7.36
CA ALA A 236 -0.60 -24.14 6.45
C ALA A 236 -0.87 -23.79 4.97
N ARG A 237 -2.15 -23.74 4.55
CA ARG A 237 -2.53 -23.33 3.19
C ARG A 237 -2.22 -21.85 2.93
N ALA A 238 -2.49 -20.94 3.87
CA ALA A 238 -2.19 -19.51 3.72
C ALA A 238 -0.67 -19.28 3.55
N VAL A 239 0.16 -19.96 4.35
CA VAL A 239 1.63 -19.91 4.23
C VAL A 239 2.08 -20.47 2.87
N ALA A 240 1.57 -21.64 2.44
CA ALA A 240 1.89 -22.21 1.13
C ALA A 240 1.53 -21.25 -0.04
N TRP A 241 0.36 -20.60 0.02
CA TRP A 241 -0.06 -19.64 -1.01
C TRP A 241 0.73 -18.33 -0.97
N SER A 242 1.25 -17.91 0.19
CA SER A 242 2.19 -16.77 0.27
C SER A 242 3.56 -17.08 -0.38
N PHE A 243 4.00 -18.34 -0.35
CA PHE A 243 5.27 -18.75 -0.97
C PHE A 243 5.19 -18.94 -2.49
N PHE A 244 4.00 -19.25 -3.03
CA PHE A 244 3.80 -19.49 -4.47
C PHE A 244 3.43 -18.25 -5.30
N GLY A 245 3.30 -17.07 -4.69
CA GLY A 245 3.12 -15.78 -5.37
C GLY A 245 1.75 -15.55 -6.07
N VAL A 246 1.02 -16.60 -6.41
CA VAL A 246 -0.33 -16.52 -7.02
C VAL A 246 -1.38 -16.28 -5.93
N ARG A 247 -1.79 -15.03 -5.72
CA ARG A 247 -2.79 -14.69 -4.68
C ARG A 247 -3.96 -13.86 -5.22
N LYS A 248 -5.18 -14.30 -4.92
CA LYS A 248 -6.44 -13.62 -5.29
C LYS A 248 -6.82 -12.59 -4.22
N SER A 249 -7.14 -11.37 -4.64
CA SER A 249 -7.32 -10.20 -3.74
C SER A 249 -8.41 -10.36 -2.67
N SER A 250 -9.47 -11.14 -2.94
CA SER A 250 -10.65 -11.30 -2.08
C SER A 250 -10.44 -12.01 -0.73
N GLU A 251 -9.21 -12.44 -0.43
CA GLU A 251 -8.85 -13.03 0.88
C GLU A 251 -8.00 -12.08 1.74
N TYR A 252 -7.32 -11.09 1.14
CA TYR A 252 -6.46 -10.12 1.85
C TYR A 252 -7.27 -9.23 2.81
N GLU A 253 -8.45 -8.76 2.37
CA GLU A 253 -9.40 -7.96 3.16
C GLU A 253 -9.86 -8.63 4.48
N ARG A 254 -9.85 -9.97 4.55
CA ARG A 254 -10.21 -10.70 5.78
C ARG A 254 -8.98 -10.94 6.66
N ASP A 255 -7.88 -11.37 6.07
CA ASP A 255 -6.62 -11.60 6.78
C ASP A 255 -6.12 -10.34 7.52
N VAL A 256 -6.20 -9.16 6.88
CA VAL A 256 -5.75 -7.88 7.48
C VAL A 256 -6.56 -7.49 8.72
N ASN A 257 -7.82 -7.92 8.84
CA ASN A 257 -8.70 -7.57 9.96
C ASN A 257 -8.69 -8.59 11.12
N GLU A 258 -8.22 -9.84 10.90
CA GLU A 258 -8.14 -10.87 11.96
C GLU A 258 -6.71 -11.18 12.44
N ILE A 259 -5.65 -10.86 11.68
CA ILE A 259 -4.28 -11.24 12.03
C ILE A 259 -3.63 -10.21 12.99
N ASN A 260 -3.43 -10.63 14.24
CA ASN A 260 -2.66 -9.88 15.23
C ASN A 260 -1.19 -9.71 14.77
N PRO A 261 -0.67 -8.46 14.65
CA PRO A 261 0.59 -8.17 13.95
C PRO A 261 1.83 -8.89 14.51
N LEU A 262 1.81 -9.27 15.79
CA LEU A 262 2.89 -10.06 16.41
C LEU A 262 3.15 -11.38 15.66
N HIS A 263 2.12 -12.03 15.12
CA HIS A 263 2.27 -13.28 14.37
C HIS A 263 2.95 -13.08 13.02
N VAL A 264 2.77 -11.93 12.36
CA VAL A 264 3.43 -11.61 11.10
C VAL A 264 4.93 -11.42 11.33
N VAL A 265 5.31 -10.72 12.40
CA VAL A 265 6.71 -10.53 12.80
C VAL A 265 7.36 -11.87 13.15
N ILE A 266 6.71 -12.71 13.96
CA ILE A 266 7.23 -14.04 14.33
C ILE A 266 7.39 -14.94 13.09
N ALA A 267 6.41 -14.97 12.18
CA ALA A 267 6.49 -15.76 10.95
C ALA A 267 7.62 -15.27 10.01
N GLY A 268 7.81 -13.95 9.88
CA GLY A 268 8.90 -13.35 9.11
C GLY A 268 10.28 -13.70 9.68
N VAL A 269 10.47 -13.51 10.99
CA VAL A 269 11.73 -13.85 11.67
C VAL A 269 12.02 -15.35 11.59
N ALA A 270 11.01 -16.21 11.80
CA ALA A 270 11.16 -17.66 11.65
C ALA A 270 11.56 -18.05 10.21
N GLY A 271 10.93 -17.46 9.19
CA GLY A 271 11.28 -17.67 7.78
C GLY A 271 12.71 -17.27 7.45
N VAL A 272 13.16 -16.11 7.93
CA VAL A 272 14.55 -15.64 7.75
C VAL A 272 15.55 -16.56 8.45
N LEU A 273 15.28 -16.98 9.69
CA LEU A 273 16.15 -17.91 10.42
C LEU A 273 16.23 -19.29 9.75
N LEU A 274 15.11 -19.80 9.23
CA LEU A 274 15.08 -21.08 8.50
C LEU A 274 15.83 -20.98 7.17
N PHE A 275 15.70 -19.87 6.44
CA PHE A 275 16.44 -19.62 5.20
C PHE A 275 17.96 -19.49 5.44
N ILE A 276 18.38 -18.74 6.46
CA ILE A 276 19.79 -18.64 6.85
C ILE A 276 20.32 -20.00 7.32
N GLY A 277 19.54 -20.74 8.11
CA GLY A 277 19.89 -22.11 8.53
C GLY A 277 20.08 -23.05 7.35
N ALA A 278 19.16 -23.03 6.37
CA ALA A 278 19.27 -23.82 5.15
C ALA A 278 20.51 -23.44 4.32
N LEU A 279 20.83 -22.14 4.20
CA LEU A 279 22.06 -21.66 3.54
C LEU A 279 23.32 -22.13 4.26
N LEU A 280 23.38 -22.05 5.59
CA LEU A 280 24.52 -22.51 6.37
C LEU A 280 24.69 -24.04 6.33
N VAL A 281 23.58 -24.79 6.30
CA VAL A 281 23.59 -26.25 6.07
C VAL A 281 24.06 -26.57 4.66
N LEU A 282 23.60 -25.84 3.63
CA LEU A 282 24.05 -26.00 2.24
C LEU A 282 25.55 -25.72 2.11
N VAL A 283 26.05 -24.62 2.68
CA VAL A 283 27.48 -24.26 2.65
C VAL A 283 28.31 -25.30 3.40
N ARG A 284 27.88 -25.73 4.60
CA ARG A 284 28.55 -26.81 5.35
C ARG A 284 28.52 -28.14 4.61
N TRP A 285 27.46 -28.43 3.87
CA TRP A 285 27.36 -29.61 3.01
C TRP A 285 28.27 -29.49 1.78
N VAL A 286 28.33 -28.35 1.09
CA VAL A 286 29.25 -28.13 -0.05
C VAL A 286 30.73 -28.21 0.38
N ILE A 287 31.06 -27.77 1.59
CA ILE A 287 32.42 -27.90 2.16
C ILE A 287 32.71 -29.34 2.63
N GLY A 288 31.73 -29.99 3.28
CA GLY A 288 31.93 -31.31 3.92
C GLY A 288 31.61 -32.54 3.06
N SER A 289 30.90 -32.38 1.93
CA SER A 289 30.46 -33.50 1.07
C SER A 289 31.56 -34.09 0.20
N GLY A 290 32.74 -33.47 0.13
CA GLY A 290 33.86 -34.03 -0.60
C GLY A 290 33.64 -34.12 -2.11
N VAL A 291 32.87 -33.20 -2.71
CA VAL A 291 32.74 -33.05 -4.18
C VAL A 291 34.03 -32.40 -4.76
N ALA A 292 35.13 -33.10 -4.52
CA ALA A 292 36.53 -32.87 -4.88
C ALA A 292 37.38 -34.11 -4.50
N ALA A 293 36.81 -35.30 -4.64
CA ALA A 293 37.49 -36.59 -4.65
C ALA A 293 37.40 -37.15 -6.08
#